data_AF-A0A1V6IZ47-F1
#
_entry.id   AF-A0A1V6IZ47-F1
#
_cell.length_a   1.000
_cell.length_b   1.000
_cell.length_c   1.000
_cell.angle_alpha   90.00
_cell.angle_beta   90.00
_cell.angle_gamma   90.00
#
_symmetry.space_group_name_H-M   'P 1'
#
loop_
_entity.id
_entity.type
_entity.pdbx_description
1 polymer ?
#
loop_
_entity_poly.entity_id
_entity_poly.type
_entity_poly.pdbx_seq_one_letter_code
_entity_poly.pdbx_strand_id
1 'polypeptide(L)' 'MQYVIFSFFILMFLVVLTIEIAGARQKVTYSTNGPKSFNPKTIALTDNCPNCSQEIATDTAVCKHCGAFVYYFWYKP' A
#
# COMPACT_ATOMS: atom_id res chain seq x y z
N MET A 1 29.44 26.46 -39.41
CA MET A 1 28.29 25.60 -39.73
C MET A 1 28.31 24.29 -38.96
N GLN A 2 29.38 23.49 -39.05
CA GLN A 2 29.50 22.20 -38.37
C GLN A 2 29.35 22.28 -36.83
N TYR A 3 29.92 23.31 -36.19
CA TYR A 3 29.81 23.50 -34.73
C TYR A 3 28.38 23.81 -34.26
N VAL A 4 27.57 24.47 -35.11
CA VAL A 4 26.16 24.79 -34.80
C VAL A 4 25.33 23.51 -34.79
N ILE A 5 25.61 22.62 -35.73
CA ILE A 5 24.97 21.31 -35.86
C ILE A 5 25.33 20.44 -34.65
N PHE A 6 26.61 20.35 -34.29
CA PHE A 6 27.03 19.62 -33.10
C PHE A 6 26.46 20.20 -31.81
N SER A 7 26.42 21.53 -31.69
CA SER A 7 25.81 22.21 -30.54
C SER A 7 24.32 21.89 -30.42
N PHE A 8 23.59 21.84 -31.53
CA PHE A 8 22.18 21.47 -31.55
C PHE A 8 21.95 20.02 -31.08
N PHE A 9 22.76 19.08 -31.57
CA PHE A 9 22.68 17.68 -31.12
C PHE A 9 22.96 17.55 -29.62
N ILE A 10 24.00 18.22 -29.11
CA ILE A 10 24.34 18.22 -27.68
C ILE A 10 23.17 18.76 -26.86
N LEU A 11 22.53 19.85 -27.29
CA LEU A 11 21.36 20.41 -26.61
C LEU A 11 20.18 19.42 -26.60
N MET A 12 19.89 18.76 -27.71
CA MET A 12 18.83 17.73 -27.78
C MET A 12 19.09 16.57 -26.83
N PHE A 13 20.33 16.07 -26.77
CA PHE A 13 20.71 15.02 -25.82
C PHE A 13 20.53 15.45 -24.36
N LEU A 14 20.92 16.68 -24.00
CA LEU A 14 20.75 17.20 -22.65
C LEU A 14 19.26 17.33 -22.28
N VAL A 15 18.42 17.80 -23.21
CA VAL A 15 16.96 17.88 -22.98
C VAL A 15 16.38 16.49 -22.72
N VAL A 16 16.67 15.51 -23.58
CA VAL A 16 16.17 14.12 -23.39
C VAL A 16 16.67 13.53 -22.07
N LEU A 17 17.96 13.72 -21.74
CA LEU A 17 18.54 13.23 -20.49
C LEU A 17 17.83 13.82 -19.26
N THR A 18 17.50 15.11 -19.27
CA THR A 18 16.76 15.73 -18.15
C THR A 18 15.32 15.24 -18.01
N ILE A 19 14.64 14.93 -19.13
CA ILE A 19 13.28 14.35 -19.13
C ILE A 19 13.30 12.94 -18.53
N GLU A 20 14.25 12.10 -18.96
CA GLU A 20 14.42 10.73 -18.44
C GLU A 20 14.73 10.73 -16.93
N ILE A 21 15.62 11.62 -16.46
CA ILE A 21 15.92 11.76 -15.03
C ILE A 21 14.70 12.23 -14.24
N ALA A 22 13.86 13.11 -14.80
CA ALA A 22 12.61 13.55 -14.17
C ALA A 22 11.58 12.40 -14.07
N GLY A 23 11.45 11.57 -15.11
CA GLY A 23 10.59 10.38 -15.11
C GLY A 23 11.04 9.32 -14.10
N ALA A 24 12.36 9.11 -13.96
CA ALA A 24 12.91 8.18 -12.98
C ALA A 24 12.73 8.62 -11.52
N ARG A 25 12.58 9.94 -11.26
CA ARG A 25 12.40 10.49 -9.90
C ARG A 25 10.99 10.33 -9.33
N GLN A 26 10.01 9.88 -10.10
CA GLN A 26 8.66 9.59 -9.57
C GLN A 26 8.56 8.30 -8.76
N LYS A 27 9.62 7.48 -8.66
CA LYS A 27 9.54 6.22 -7.89
C LYS A 27 9.79 6.34 -6.38
N VAL A 28 10.06 7.53 -5.82
CA VAL A 28 10.21 7.68 -4.36
C VAL A 28 9.65 9.01 -3.86
N THR A 29 8.32 9.15 -3.82
CA THR A 29 7.67 9.99 -2.81
C THR A 29 6.24 9.51 -2.55
N TYR A 30 6.08 8.37 -1.87
CA TYR A 30 4.92 8.27 -0.99
C TYR A 30 5.26 9.11 0.25
N SER A 31 4.72 10.33 0.30
CA SER A 31 4.66 11.08 1.54
C SER A 31 3.21 11.13 1.96
N THR A 32 2.85 10.24 2.88
CA THR A 32 1.74 10.50 3.80
C THR A 32 2.18 10.08 5.21
N ASN A 33 2.76 11.04 5.94
CA ASN A 33 2.76 11.11 7.40
C ASN A 33 3.46 9.98 8.20
N GLY A 34 4.69 10.26 8.61
CA GLY A 34 5.35 9.71 9.80
C GLY A 34 5.83 8.26 9.73
N PRO A 35 6.71 7.82 10.65
CA PRO A 35 6.95 6.40 10.85
C PRO A 35 5.71 5.79 11.52
N LYS A 36 4.61 5.63 10.78
CA LYS A 36 3.73 4.51 11.07
C LYS A 36 4.45 3.30 10.51
N SER A 37 5.30 2.72 11.34
CA SER A 37 5.48 1.28 11.29
C SER A 37 4.07 0.70 11.21
N PHE A 38 3.66 0.25 10.03
CA PHE A 38 2.68 -0.81 9.94
C PHE A 38 3.43 -2.04 10.42
N ASN A 39 3.74 -2.05 11.72
CA ASN A 39 3.68 -3.29 12.45
C ASN A 39 2.20 -3.65 12.30
N PRO A 40 1.81 -4.68 11.51
CA PRO A 40 0.53 -5.31 11.78
C PRO A 40 0.70 -5.78 13.21
N LYS A 41 0.33 -4.93 14.17
CA LYS A 41 0.13 -5.35 15.52
C LYS A 41 -1.02 -6.32 15.33
N THR A 42 -0.67 -7.58 15.21
CA THR A 42 -1.53 -8.72 15.46
C THR A 42 -1.91 -8.59 16.94
N ILE A 43 -2.64 -7.52 17.27
CA ILE A 43 -3.62 -7.57 18.33
C ILE A 43 -4.52 -8.65 17.78
N ALA A 44 -4.49 -9.83 18.38
CA ALA A 44 -5.58 -10.77 18.20
C ALA A 44 -6.83 -9.96 18.56
N LEU A 45 -7.48 -9.41 17.54
CA LEU A 45 -8.66 -8.59 17.71
C LEU A 45 -9.71 -9.61 18.09
N THR A 46 -10.08 -9.61 19.36
CA THR A 46 -11.13 -10.45 19.88
C THR A 46 -12.40 -9.61 19.94
N ASP A 47 -13.50 -10.20 19.48
CA ASP A 47 -14.83 -9.62 19.53
C ASP A 47 -15.81 -10.64 20.09
N ASN A 48 -16.96 -10.20 20.56
CA ASN A 48 -17.99 -11.09 21.08
C ASN A 48 -18.80 -11.71 19.95
N CYS A 49 -19.04 -13.01 20.01
CA CYS A 49 -19.89 -13.69 19.06
C CYS A 49 -21.31 -13.13 19.14
N PRO A 50 -21.94 -12.71 18.02
CA PRO A 50 -23.30 -12.16 18.05
C PRO A 50 -24.36 -13.20 18.46
N ASN A 51 -24.04 -14.50 18.41
CA ASN A 51 -24.98 -15.56 18.75
C ASN A 51 -24.89 -16.01 20.21
N CYS A 52 -23.69 -16.15 20.77
CA CYS A 52 -23.50 -16.66 22.14
C CYS A 52 -22.78 -15.69 23.08
N SER A 53 -22.43 -14.49 22.61
CA SER A 53 -21.72 -13.44 23.34
C SER A 53 -20.37 -13.84 23.94
N GLN A 54 -19.84 -15.03 23.58
CA GLN A 54 -18.51 -15.45 23.98
C GLN A 54 -17.45 -14.82 23.08
N GLU A 55 -16.30 -14.54 23.68
CA GLU A 55 -15.16 -13.95 23.00
C GLU A 55 -14.62 -14.90 21.91
N ILE A 56 -14.46 -14.36 20.71
CA ILE A 56 -13.95 -15.06 19.54
C ILE A 56 -12.89 -14.21 18.84
N ALA A 57 -11.95 -14.84 18.17
CA ALA A 57 -11.02 -14.14 17.31
C ALA A 57 -11.75 -13.63 16.06
N THR A 58 -11.51 -12.39 15.64
CA THR A 58 -12.22 -11.78 14.50
C THR A 58 -11.91 -12.41 13.14
N ASP A 59 -10.87 -13.25 13.07
CA ASP A 59 -10.52 -14.06 11.91
C ASP A 59 -11.23 -15.43 11.90
N THR A 60 -12.06 -15.75 12.90
CA THR A 60 -12.81 -17.00 12.93
C THR A 60 -14.08 -16.90 12.07
N ALA A 61 -14.22 -17.80 11.10
CA ALA A 61 -15.45 -17.91 10.31
C ALA A 61 -16.59 -18.57 11.10
N VAL A 62 -16.25 -19.40 12.10
CA VAL A 62 -17.20 -20.15 12.93
C VAL A 62 -16.84 -19.99 14.39
N CYS A 63 -17.83 -19.69 15.23
CA CYS A 63 -17.64 -19.61 16.68
C CYS A 63 -17.40 -21.01 17.26
N LYS A 64 -16.29 -21.21 17.98
CA LYS A 64 -15.95 -22.50 18.61
C LYS A 64 -16.89 -22.89 19.76
N HIS A 65 -17.64 -21.94 20.30
CA HIS A 65 -18.52 -22.16 21.45
C HIS A 65 -19.93 -22.59 21.05
N CYS A 66 -20.49 -21.99 20.00
CA CYS A 66 -21.87 -22.25 19.57
C CYS A 66 -21.99 -22.84 18.15
N GLY A 67 -20.91 -22.90 17.39
CA GLY A 67 -20.93 -23.41 16.01
C GLY A 67 -21.58 -22.47 14.99
N ALA A 68 -22.02 -21.28 15.40
CA ALA A 68 -22.60 -20.30 14.48
C ALA A 68 -21.54 -19.65 13.58
N PHE A 69 -21.90 -19.38 12.33
CA PHE A 69 -21.08 -18.60 11.41
C PHE A 69 -21.05 -17.13 11.83
N VAL A 70 -19.86 -16.52 11.79
CA VAL A 70 -19.64 -15.15 12.25
C VAL A 70 -19.64 -14.22 11.04
N TYR A 71 -20.63 -13.34 10.97
CA TYR A 71 -20.89 -12.49 9.81
C TYR A 71 -19.74 -11.53 9.45
N TYR A 72 -18.87 -11.18 10.41
CA TYR A 72 -17.74 -10.27 10.17
C TYR A 72 -16.74 -10.78 9.12
N PHE A 73 -16.62 -12.11 8.93
CA PHE A 73 -15.72 -12.68 7.94
C PHE A 73 -16.17 -12.40 6.48
N TRP A 74 -17.46 -12.15 6.25
CA TRP A 74 -18.04 -11.97 4.92
C TRP A 74 -18.11 -10.50 4.48
N TYR A 75 -17.87 -9.55 5.40
CA TYR A 75 -17.84 -8.12 5.10
C TYR A 75 -16.42 -7.69 4.73
N LYS A 76 -15.99 -8.07 3.53
CA LYS A 76 -14.80 -7.50 2.87
C LYS A 76 -15.26 -6.40 1.91
N PRO A 77 -14.99 -5.10 2.18
CA PRO A 77 -14.86 -4.11 1.11
C PRO A 77 -13.57 -4.33 0.31
#